data_AF-A0A1G3PK41-F1
#
_entry.id   AF-A0A1G3PK41-F1
#
_cell.length_a   1.000
_cell.length_b   1.000
_cell.length_c   1.000
_cell.angle_alpha   90.00
_cell.angle_beta   90.00
_cell.angle_gamma   90.00
#
_symmetry.space_group_name_H-M   'P 1'
#
loop_
_entity.id
_entity.type
_entity.pdbx_description
1 polymer ?
#
loop_
_entity_poly.entity_id
_entity_poly.type
_entity_poly.pdbx_seq_one_letter_code
_entity_poly.pdbx_strand_id
1 'polypeptide(L)'
;MADQLAVLCATIKSFHDKKKNVLESYIPFIEHCLYSNYENDNISQLQEFIISNYKIEIPKNSLITMLNILKTNNYITLKGENIEILKDMKNQNEEYLKVYEKSRRDLNEFISYYKNNFYKQEISDENVLKQINDLIMYSIDFFDILHDIPSGIVFDSKFHELVSYIIYIRDRNDHLYGIFKDIFFGGLLVNLIKNQGKEINILNPLSVYLDTSYLFRILELQNRFLIPLQENYTIL
;
A
#
# COMPACT_ATOMS: atom_id res chain seq x y z
N MET A 1 7.05 -13.33 -5.94
CA MET A 1 5.74 -12.74 -6.28
C MET A 1 5.06 -12.07 -5.07
N ALA A 2 5.05 -12.65 -3.87
CA ALA A 2 4.50 -11.99 -2.66
C ALA A 2 5.29 -10.76 -2.18
N ASP A 3 6.57 -10.67 -2.56
CA ASP A 3 7.49 -9.55 -2.35
C ASP A 3 7.06 -8.28 -3.08
N GLN A 4 6.45 -8.41 -4.25
CA GLN A 4 6.12 -7.27 -5.10
C GLN A 4 5.09 -6.32 -4.48
N LEU A 5 4.10 -6.85 -3.75
CA LEU A 5 3.05 -6.01 -3.15
C LEU A 5 3.61 -5.16 -2.00
N ALA A 6 4.33 -5.74 -1.05
CA ALA A 6 4.90 -5.00 0.08
C ALA A 6 5.91 -3.93 -0.38
N VAL A 7 6.75 -4.26 -1.36
CA VAL A 7 7.69 -3.29 -1.96
C VAL A 7 6.95 -2.19 -2.71
N LEU A 8 5.91 -2.52 -3.47
CA LEU A 8 5.09 -1.55 -4.19
C LEU A 8 4.35 -0.60 -3.23
N CYS A 9 3.78 -1.12 -2.15
CA CYS A 9 3.18 -0.33 -1.08
C CYS A 9 4.18 0.69 -0.51
N ALA A 10 5.35 0.25 -0.07
CA ALA A 10 6.39 1.14 0.45
C ALA A 10 6.84 2.17 -0.60
N THR A 11 6.92 1.76 -1.87
CA THR A 11 7.29 2.64 -2.99
C THR A 11 6.25 3.73 -3.23
N ILE A 12 4.96 3.37 -3.27
CA ILE A 12 3.84 4.31 -3.42
C ILE A 12 3.82 5.28 -2.24
N LYS A 13 4.03 4.79 -1.01
CA LYS A 13 4.14 5.65 0.17
C LYS A 13 5.28 6.66 0.02
N SER A 14 6.45 6.23 -0.44
CA SER A 14 7.59 7.13 -0.64
C SER A 14 7.29 8.25 -1.65
N PHE A 15 6.51 7.95 -2.69
CA PHE A 15 6.04 8.97 -3.62
C PHE A 15 4.94 9.86 -3.03
N HIS A 16 4.09 9.33 -2.16
CA HIS A 16 3.11 10.11 -1.41
C HIS A 16 3.77 11.10 -0.45
N ASP A 17 4.85 10.76 0.24
CA ASP A 17 5.55 11.75 1.09
C ASP A 17 6.04 12.98 0.28
N LYS A 18 6.29 12.79 -1.02
CA LYS A 18 6.67 13.87 -1.95
C LYS A 18 5.46 14.57 -2.59
N LYS A 19 4.25 13.99 -2.53
CA LYS A 19 3.05 14.40 -3.28
C LYS A 19 1.82 14.46 -2.37
N LYS A 20 1.09 15.57 -2.36
CA LYS A 20 -0.05 15.75 -1.44
C LYS A 20 -1.30 14.93 -1.82
N ASN A 21 -1.35 14.33 -3.00
CA ASN A 21 -2.53 13.64 -3.54
C ASN A 21 -2.22 12.16 -3.79
N VAL A 22 -3.11 11.28 -3.33
CA VAL A 22 -3.02 9.83 -3.50
C VAL A 22 -2.99 9.40 -4.97
N LEU A 23 -3.75 10.05 -5.86
CA LEU A 23 -3.66 9.72 -7.29
C LEU A 23 -2.30 10.12 -7.87
N GLU A 24 -1.71 11.21 -7.39
CA GLU A 24 -0.40 11.66 -7.84
C GLU A 24 0.74 10.77 -7.35
N SER A 25 0.60 10.10 -6.20
CA SER A 25 1.61 9.16 -5.70
C SER A 25 1.74 7.90 -6.56
N TYR A 26 0.73 7.60 -7.38
CA TYR A 26 0.74 6.48 -8.33
C TYR A 26 1.31 6.84 -9.68
N ILE A 27 1.44 8.14 -10.02
CA ILE A 27 1.92 8.56 -11.34
C ILE A 27 3.27 7.93 -11.69
N PRO A 28 4.29 7.91 -10.82
CA PRO A 28 5.56 7.24 -11.11
C PRO A 28 5.42 5.73 -11.39
N PHE A 29 4.48 5.06 -10.72
CA PHE A 29 4.16 3.66 -10.97
C PHE A 29 3.48 3.48 -12.33
N ILE A 30 2.53 4.34 -12.69
CA ILE A 30 1.88 4.29 -14.01
C ILE A 30 2.87 4.58 -15.14
N GLU A 31 3.77 5.56 -14.97
CA GLU A 31 4.87 5.84 -15.91
C GLU A 31 5.77 4.60 -16.09
N HIS A 32 6.12 3.92 -15.00
CA HIS A 32 6.86 2.65 -15.05
C HIS A 32 6.10 1.56 -15.81
N CYS A 33 4.80 1.40 -15.57
CA CYS A 33 3.98 0.41 -16.28
C CYS A 33 3.86 0.72 -17.79
N LEU A 34 3.72 1.99 -18.16
CA LEU A 34 3.69 2.42 -19.55
C LEU A 34 5.04 2.21 -20.24
N TYR A 35 6.14 2.53 -19.57
CA TYR A 35 7.49 2.31 -20.09
C TYR A 35 7.81 0.82 -20.26
N SER A 36 7.42 0.00 -19.29
CA SER A 36 7.74 -1.44 -19.26
C SER A 36 6.89 -2.26 -20.23
N ASN A 37 5.83 -1.68 -20.80
CA ASN A 37 4.91 -2.37 -21.69
C ASN A 37 4.62 -1.53 -22.94
N TYR A 38 5.69 -1.23 -23.67
CA TYR A 38 5.67 -0.43 -24.90
C TYR A 38 4.75 -0.98 -26.01
N GLU A 39 4.17 -2.17 -25.85
CA GLU A 39 3.23 -2.80 -26.80
C GLU A 39 1.75 -2.67 -26.41
N ASN A 40 1.41 -2.18 -25.21
CA ASN A 40 0.01 -2.06 -24.77
C ASN A 40 -0.55 -0.67 -25.10
N ASP A 41 -1.33 -0.61 -26.17
CA ASP A 41 -1.83 0.65 -26.74
C ASP A 41 -3.17 1.09 -26.14
N ASN A 42 -3.71 0.41 -25.11
CA ASN A 42 -5.02 0.78 -24.54
C ASN A 42 -5.13 0.63 -23.01
N ILE A 43 -6.12 1.34 -22.45
CA ILE A 43 -6.36 1.45 -21.00
C ILE A 43 -6.66 0.08 -20.36
N SER A 44 -7.46 -0.75 -21.02
CA SER A 44 -7.88 -2.06 -20.49
C SER A 44 -6.70 -3.02 -20.39
N GLN A 45 -5.83 -3.06 -21.40
CA GLN A 45 -4.60 -3.85 -21.41
C GLN A 45 -3.58 -3.36 -20.37
N LEU A 46 -3.49 -2.05 -20.13
CA LEU A 46 -2.68 -1.50 -19.04
C LEU A 46 -3.21 -1.97 -17.67
N GLN A 47 -4.53 -1.95 -17.48
CA GLN A 47 -5.16 -2.40 -16.25
C GLN A 47 -4.91 -3.90 -16.01
N GLU A 48 -5.08 -4.74 -17.04
CA GLU A 48 -4.79 -6.18 -16.98
C GLU A 48 -3.30 -6.47 -16.70
N PHE A 49 -2.39 -5.69 -17.30
CA PHE A 49 -0.97 -5.78 -17.02
C PHE A 49 -0.65 -5.47 -15.56
N ILE A 50 -1.23 -4.41 -15.00
CA ILE A 50 -1.05 -4.03 -13.59
C ILE A 50 -1.53 -5.14 -12.66
N ILE A 51 -2.72 -5.68 -12.90
CA ILE A 51 -3.29 -6.76 -12.10
C ILE A 51 -2.43 -8.02 -12.19
N SER A 52 -1.99 -8.39 -13.41
CA SER A 52 -1.25 -9.63 -13.63
C SER A 52 0.13 -9.61 -12.97
N ASN A 53 0.85 -8.49 -13.11
CA ASN A 53 2.24 -8.35 -12.66
C ASN A 53 2.39 -7.84 -11.22
N TYR A 54 1.44 -7.05 -10.73
CA TYR A 54 1.57 -6.38 -9.42
C TYR A 54 0.45 -6.74 -8.44
N LYS A 55 -0.58 -7.48 -8.88
CA LYS A 55 -1.74 -7.88 -8.05
C LYS A 55 -2.51 -6.69 -7.44
N ILE A 56 -2.39 -5.51 -8.06
CA ILE A 56 -3.13 -4.33 -7.67
C ILE A 56 -4.31 -4.14 -8.63
N GLU A 57 -5.47 -3.89 -8.05
CA GLU A 57 -6.66 -3.49 -8.78
C GLU A 57 -6.81 -1.96 -8.68
N ILE A 58 -6.63 -1.27 -9.81
CA ILE A 58 -6.88 0.16 -9.93
C ILE A 58 -8.21 0.33 -10.69
N PRO A 59 -9.22 1.01 -10.12
CA PRO A 59 -10.46 1.26 -10.84
C PRO A 59 -10.22 2.05 -12.12
N LYS A 60 -10.96 1.72 -13.18
CA LYS A 60 -10.79 2.31 -14.52
C LYS A 60 -10.85 3.85 -14.48
N ASN A 61 -11.74 4.43 -13.67
CA ASN A 61 -11.86 5.89 -13.54
C ASN A 61 -10.63 6.53 -12.89
N SER A 62 -10.05 5.90 -11.87
CA SER A 62 -8.81 6.35 -11.23
C SER A 62 -7.63 6.25 -12.21
N LEU A 63 -7.56 5.16 -12.98
CA LEU A 63 -6.57 4.99 -14.04
C LEU A 63 -6.70 6.06 -15.13
N ILE A 64 -7.92 6.34 -15.62
CA ILE A 64 -8.19 7.42 -16.58
C ILE A 64 -7.75 8.78 -16.00
N THR A 65 -8.01 9.03 -14.72
CA THR A 65 -7.60 10.29 -14.07
C THR A 65 -6.08 10.44 -14.05
N MET A 66 -5.36 9.38 -13.69
CA MET A 66 -3.88 9.36 -13.74
C MET A 66 -3.34 9.55 -15.16
N LEU A 67 -3.94 8.90 -16.15
CA LEU A 67 -3.57 9.07 -17.55
C LEU A 67 -3.87 10.49 -18.06
N ASN A 68 -4.95 11.13 -17.62
CA ASN A 68 -5.24 12.53 -17.96
C ASN A 68 -4.18 13.48 -17.38
N ILE A 69 -3.64 13.21 -16.19
CA ILE A 69 -2.52 13.99 -15.63
C ILE A 69 -1.28 13.85 -16.53
N LEU A 70 -0.95 12.62 -16.96
CA LEU A 70 0.16 12.37 -17.89
C LEU A 70 -0.03 13.04 -19.25
N LYS A 71 -1.28 13.05 -19.75
CA LYS A 71 -1.66 13.77 -20.98
C LYS A 71 -1.45 15.28 -20.83
N THR A 72 -1.91 15.88 -19.73
CA THR A 72 -1.69 17.32 -19.46
C THR A 72 -0.21 17.67 -19.38
N ASN A 73 0.62 16.75 -18.87
CA ASN A 73 2.07 16.90 -18.83
C ASN A 73 2.78 16.59 -20.17
N ASN A 74 2.01 16.32 -21.24
CA ASN A 74 2.46 15.97 -22.58
C ASN A 74 3.35 14.72 -22.63
N TYR A 75 3.15 13.75 -21.75
CA TYR A 75 3.86 12.47 -21.84
C TYR A 75 3.16 11.48 -22.77
N ILE A 76 1.83 11.57 -22.86
CA ILE A 76 0.99 10.69 -23.68
C ILE A 76 -0.10 11.50 -24.40
N THR A 77 -0.76 10.89 -25.39
CA THR A 77 -2.11 11.28 -25.82
C THR A 77 -3.11 10.17 -25.55
N LEU A 78 -4.38 10.55 -25.43
CA LEU A 78 -5.50 9.64 -25.26
C LEU A 78 -6.50 9.86 -26.41
N LYS A 79 -6.77 8.81 -27.19
CA LYS A 79 -7.77 8.78 -28.26
C LYS A 79 -8.81 7.70 -27.94
N GLY A 80 -9.85 8.09 -27.21
CA GLY A 80 -10.78 7.11 -26.63
C GLY A 80 -10.07 6.26 -25.56
N GLU A 81 -10.05 4.94 -25.75
CA GLU A 81 -9.32 4.02 -24.86
C GLU A 81 -7.86 3.83 -25.24
N ASN A 82 -7.41 4.37 -26.37
CA ASN A 82 -6.06 4.18 -26.85
C ASN A 82 -5.09 5.17 -26.20
N ILE A 83 -3.90 4.69 -25.86
CA ILE A 83 -2.79 5.40 -25.24
C ILE A 83 -1.64 5.48 -26.25
N GLU A 84 -1.15 6.68 -26.53
CA GLU A 84 0.01 6.90 -27.41
C GLU A 84 1.10 7.64 -26.62
N ILE A 85 2.28 7.04 -26.48
CA ILE A 85 3.40 7.65 -25.75
C ILE A 85 4.08 8.71 -26.62
N LEU A 86 4.15 9.95 -26.13
CA LEU A 86 4.74 11.09 -26.84
C LEU A 86 6.19 11.37 -26.45
N LYS A 87 6.58 11.01 -25.22
CA LYS A 87 7.91 11.30 -24.67
C LYS A 87 8.49 10.03 -24.07
N ASP A 88 9.79 9.85 -24.26
CA ASP A 88 10.54 8.83 -23.54
C ASP A 88 10.44 9.08 -22.02
N MET A 89 9.95 8.07 -21.30
CA MET A 89 9.78 8.07 -19.85
C MET A 89 10.96 7.40 -19.11
N LYS A 90 12.08 7.15 -19.80
CA LYS A 90 13.24 6.45 -19.23
C LYS A 90 13.70 7.02 -17.89
N ASN A 91 13.80 8.34 -17.76
CA ASN A 91 14.26 8.98 -16.52
C ASN A 91 13.29 8.76 -15.35
N GLN A 92 11.98 8.85 -15.62
CA GLN A 92 10.91 8.61 -14.65
C GLN A 92 10.93 7.14 -14.20
N ASN A 93 11.09 6.23 -15.16
CA ASN A 93 11.26 4.81 -14.91
C ASN A 93 12.50 4.51 -14.04
N GLU A 94 13.63 5.15 -14.33
CA GLU A 94 14.85 5.02 -13.52
C GLU A 94 14.67 5.57 -12.10
N GLU A 95 13.93 6.67 -11.91
CA GLU A 95 13.60 7.18 -10.57
C GLU A 95 12.71 6.19 -9.82
N TYR A 96 11.66 5.67 -10.46
CA TYR A 96 10.80 4.64 -9.90
C TYR A 96 11.60 3.42 -9.45
N LEU A 97 12.46 2.88 -10.33
CA LEU A 97 13.28 1.71 -10.03
C LEU A 97 14.24 1.96 -8.87
N LYS A 98 14.84 3.16 -8.74
CA LYS A 98 15.70 3.51 -7.60
C LYS A 98 14.95 3.45 -6.27
N VAL A 99 13.72 3.97 -6.23
CA VAL A 99 12.87 3.93 -5.02
C VAL A 99 12.43 2.49 -4.74
N TYR A 100 11.98 1.76 -5.76
CA TYR A 100 11.58 0.36 -5.66
C TYR A 100 12.71 -0.52 -5.10
N GLU A 101 13.93 -0.36 -5.61
CA GLU A 101 15.11 -1.11 -5.16
C GLU A 101 15.50 -0.77 -3.71
N LYS A 102 15.32 0.50 -3.30
CA LYS A 102 15.51 0.88 -1.90
C LYS A 102 14.47 0.18 -1.02
N SER A 103 13.19 0.31 -1.34
CA SER A 103 12.08 -0.33 -0.63
C SER A 103 12.27 -1.85 -0.52
N ARG A 104 12.81 -2.49 -1.56
CA ARG A 104 13.13 -3.92 -1.57
C ARG A 104 14.25 -4.27 -0.58
N ARG A 105 15.34 -3.48 -0.53
CA ARG A 105 16.41 -3.69 0.45
C ARG A 105 15.91 -3.50 1.88
N ASP A 106 15.13 -2.46 2.11
CA ASP A 106 14.54 -2.15 3.41
C ASP A 106 13.62 -3.30 3.87
N LEU A 107 12.76 -3.82 2.98
CA LEU A 107 11.92 -4.99 3.28
C LEU A 107 12.74 -6.24 3.61
N ASN A 108 13.81 -6.50 2.87
CA ASN A 108 14.69 -7.65 3.15
C ASN A 108 15.39 -7.52 4.50
N GLU A 109 15.79 -6.31 4.90
CA GLU A 109 16.32 -6.03 6.23
C GLU A 109 15.27 -6.33 7.31
N PHE A 110 14.04 -5.85 7.13
CA PHE A 110 12.92 -6.11 8.04
C PHE A 110 12.64 -7.61 8.23
N ILE A 111 12.57 -8.36 7.13
CA ILE A 111 12.33 -9.82 7.14
C ILE A 111 13.50 -10.54 7.81
N SER A 112 14.73 -10.18 7.46
CA SER A 112 15.93 -10.80 8.03
C SER A 112 15.99 -10.61 9.54
N TYR A 113 15.68 -9.41 10.03
CA TYR A 113 15.65 -9.13 11.45
C TYR A 113 14.53 -9.89 12.17
N TYR A 114 13.33 -9.93 11.60
CA TYR A 114 12.21 -10.71 12.13
C TYR A 114 12.59 -12.19 12.31
N LYS A 115 13.13 -12.79 11.24
CA LYS A 115 13.54 -14.20 11.23
C LYS A 115 14.62 -14.49 12.27
N ASN A 116 15.63 -13.64 12.38
CA ASN A 116 16.77 -13.91 13.25
C ASN A 116 16.48 -13.67 14.74
N ASN A 117 15.53 -12.80 15.08
CA ASN A 117 15.33 -12.34 16.45
C ASN A 117 13.98 -12.74 17.08
N PHE A 118 12.97 -13.06 16.27
CA PHE A 118 11.60 -13.33 16.76
C PHE A 118 11.09 -14.71 16.38
N TYR A 119 11.55 -15.27 15.25
CA TYR A 119 11.18 -16.61 14.81
C TYR A 119 12.27 -17.62 15.18
N LYS A 120 11.99 -18.54 16.11
CA LYS A 120 12.97 -19.58 16.51
C LYS A 120 13.06 -20.76 15.54
N GLN A 121 12.14 -20.84 14.57
CA GLN A 121 12.09 -21.90 13.55
C GLN A 121 12.41 -21.31 12.18
N GLU A 122 12.94 -22.14 11.26
CA GLU A 122 13.15 -21.74 9.87
C GLU A 122 11.82 -21.41 9.20
N ILE A 123 11.50 -20.13 9.08
CA ILE A 123 10.41 -19.61 8.25
C ILE A 123 10.98 -19.11 6.92
N SER A 124 10.33 -19.48 5.81
CA SER A 124 10.69 -18.96 4.49
C SER A 124 10.32 -17.48 4.36
N ASP A 125 11.08 -16.72 3.57
CA ASP A 125 10.79 -15.30 3.31
C ASP A 125 9.40 -15.12 2.70
N GLU A 126 8.97 -16.07 1.85
CA GLU A 126 7.64 -16.10 1.26
C GLU A 126 6.52 -16.17 2.31
N ASN A 127 6.70 -16.96 3.37
CA ASN A 127 5.73 -17.06 4.45
C ASN A 127 5.67 -15.78 5.29
N VAL A 128 6.83 -15.14 5.55
CA VAL A 128 6.87 -13.83 6.24
C VAL A 128 6.16 -12.77 5.41
N LEU A 129 6.46 -12.70 4.11
CA LEU A 129 5.82 -11.78 3.17
C LEU A 129 4.31 -12.00 3.10
N LYS A 130 3.87 -13.25 3.09
CA LYS A 130 2.45 -13.59 3.15
C LYS A 130 1.83 -13.09 4.45
N GLN A 131 2.45 -13.30 5.61
CA GLN A 131 1.94 -12.77 6.89
C GLN A 131 1.85 -11.24 6.89
N ILE A 132 2.85 -10.54 6.32
CA ILE A 132 2.83 -9.07 6.18
C ILE A 132 1.66 -8.64 5.30
N ASN A 133 1.49 -9.26 4.13
CA ASN A 133 0.41 -8.94 3.21
C ASN A 133 -0.97 -9.25 3.83
N ASP A 134 -1.12 -10.41 4.45
CA ASP A 134 -2.34 -10.82 5.14
C ASP A 134 -2.68 -9.87 6.30
N LEU A 135 -1.69 -9.39 7.05
CA LEU A 135 -1.88 -8.41 8.13
C LEU A 135 -2.32 -7.05 7.58
N ILE A 136 -1.73 -6.59 6.48
CA ILE A 136 -2.13 -5.34 5.80
C ILE A 136 -3.59 -5.44 5.35
N MET A 137 -3.94 -6.53 4.64
CA MET A 137 -5.30 -6.77 4.18
C MET A 137 -6.30 -6.91 5.33
N TYR A 138 -5.95 -7.64 6.39
CA TYR A 138 -6.79 -7.77 7.59
C TYR A 138 -7.01 -6.43 8.29
N SER A 139 -5.97 -5.61 8.41
CA SER A 139 -6.06 -4.28 9.03
C SER A 139 -6.90 -3.33 8.19
N ILE A 140 -6.83 -3.44 6.88
CA ILE A 140 -7.67 -2.73 5.91
C ILE A 140 -9.14 -3.14 6.08
N ASP A 141 -9.44 -4.44 6.12
CA ASP A 141 -10.80 -4.94 6.34
C ASP A 141 -11.31 -4.50 7.72
N PHE A 142 -10.42 -4.41 8.72
CA PHE A 142 -10.76 -3.88 10.04
C PHE A 142 -11.14 -2.39 10.00
N PHE A 143 -10.50 -1.58 9.14
CA PHE A 143 -10.94 -0.19 8.90
C PHE A 143 -12.32 -0.12 8.23
N ASP A 144 -12.67 -1.13 7.42
CA ASP A 144 -14.02 -1.33 6.86
C ASP A 144 -15.04 -1.77 7.95
N ILE A 145 -14.58 -2.53 8.96
CA ILE A 145 -15.36 -3.05 10.11
C ILE A 145 -15.55 -2.01 11.25
N LEU A 146 -14.97 -0.81 11.17
CA LEU A 146 -15.31 0.29 12.10
C LEU A 146 -16.81 0.67 12.07
N HIS A 147 -17.62 0.02 11.23
CA HIS A 147 -19.08 -0.07 11.30
C HIS A 147 -19.64 -0.73 12.57
N ASP A 148 -18.89 -1.56 13.30
CA ASP A 148 -19.33 -2.16 14.58
C ASP A 148 -18.10 -2.64 15.35
N ILE A 149 -17.50 -1.82 16.21
CA ILE A 149 -16.36 -2.26 17.05
C ILE A 149 -16.89 -2.87 18.34
N PRO A 150 -16.79 -4.20 18.57
CA PRO A 150 -16.80 -4.74 19.91
C PRO A 150 -15.49 -4.31 20.59
N SER A 151 -15.58 -3.95 21.86
CA SER A 151 -14.44 -3.62 22.71
C SER A 151 -13.34 -4.69 22.65
N GLY A 152 -12.28 -4.46 21.87
CA GLY A 152 -11.07 -5.27 21.83
C GLY A 152 -10.81 -5.95 20.47
N ILE A 153 -9.72 -5.57 19.81
CA ILE A 153 -9.22 -6.24 18.60
C ILE A 153 -8.50 -7.50 19.03
N VAL A 154 -9.09 -8.68 18.78
CA VAL A 154 -8.41 -9.96 18.92
C VAL A 154 -7.79 -10.30 17.57
N PHE A 155 -6.49 -10.07 17.41
CA PHE A 155 -5.78 -10.54 16.22
C PHE A 155 -5.82 -12.06 16.15
N ASP A 156 -6.05 -12.59 14.96
CA ASP A 156 -5.91 -14.02 14.66
C ASP A 156 -4.53 -14.51 15.15
N SER A 157 -4.49 -15.68 15.81
CA SER A 157 -3.28 -16.23 16.41
C SER A 157 -2.13 -16.37 15.41
N LYS A 158 -2.44 -16.51 14.12
CA LYS A 158 -1.44 -16.55 13.04
C LYS A 158 -0.62 -15.27 12.88
N PHE A 159 -1.08 -14.13 13.40
CA PHE A 159 -0.36 -12.85 13.34
C PHE A 159 0.40 -12.52 14.63
N HIS A 160 0.24 -13.33 15.68
CA HIS A 160 0.72 -13.00 17.01
C HIS A 160 2.22 -12.69 17.06
N GLU A 161 3.04 -13.48 16.36
CA GLU A 161 4.50 -13.30 16.34
C GLU A 161 4.90 -12.05 15.55
N LEU A 162 4.26 -11.80 14.40
CA LEU A 162 4.51 -10.59 13.60
C LEU A 162 4.08 -9.32 14.34
N VAL A 163 2.93 -9.35 15.02
CA VAL A 163 2.45 -8.23 15.85
C VAL A 163 3.37 -8.00 17.05
N SER A 164 3.80 -9.06 17.72
CA SER A 164 4.76 -8.96 18.83
C SER A 164 6.09 -8.37 18.38
N TYR A 165 6.56 -8.76 17.19
CA TYR A 165 7.74 -8.17 16.57
C TYR A 165 7.56 -6.68 16.26
N ILE A 166 6.42 -6.29 15.67
CA ILE A 166 6.10 -4.88 15.36
C ILE A 166 6.08 -4.03 16.64
N ILE A 167 5.48 -4.53 17.73
CA ILE A 167 5.48 -3.85 19.03
C ILE A 167 6.92 -3.70 19.55
N TYR A 168 7.73 -4.74 19.44
CA TYR A 168 9.11 -4.69 19.89
C TYR A 168 9.95 -3.65 19.13
N ILE A 169 9.89 -3.65 17.79
CA ILE A 169 10.70 -2.70 17.00
C ILE A 169 10.20 -1.26 17.14
N ARG A 170 8.91 -1.05 17.40
CA ARG A 170 8.38 0.30 17.69
C ARG A 170 9.10 0.95 18.85
N ASP A 171 9.40 0.18 19.89
CA ASP A 171 9.95 0.71 21.13
C ASP A 171 11.50 0.69 21.14
N ARG A 172 12.14 0.00 20.18
CA ARG A 172 13.59 -0.27 20.21
C ARG A 172 14.36 -0.05 18.91
N ASN A 173 13.67 0.04 17.77
CA ASN A 173 14.31 0.17 16.46
C ASN A 173 13.44 1.02 15.53
N ASP A 174 13.60 2.35 15.64
CA ASP A 174 12.89 3.35 14.85
C ASP A 174 13.02 3.13 13.33
N HIS A 175 14.18 2.64 12.88
CA HIS A 175 14.43 2.36 11.46
C HIS A 175 13.53 1.22 10.95
N LEU A 176 13.60 0.04 11.59
CA LEU A 176 12.75 -1.10 11.19
C LEU A 176 11.27 -0.81 11.35
N TYR A 177 10.90 -0.05 12.39
CA TYR A 177 9.51 0.39 12.56
C TYR A 177 9.08 1.37 11.45
N GLY A 178 9.98 2.26 11.02
CA GLY A 178 9.80 3.11 9.85
C GLY A 178 9.51 2.31 8.57
N ILE A 179 10.26 1.24 8.32
CA ILE A 179 10.04 0.35 7.17
C ILE A 179 8.64 -0.28 7.24
N PHE A 180 8.24 -0.81 8.41
CA PHE A 180 6.90 -1.34 8.58
C PHE A 180 5.81 -0.29 8.32
N LYS A 181 5.97 0.92 8.86
CA LYS A 181 5.04 2.02 8.62
C LYS A 181 4.92 2.32 7.12
N ASP A 182 6.04 2.40 6.41
CA ASP A 182 6.04 2.68 4.98
C ASP A 182 5.25 1.65 4.18
N ILE A 183 5.46 0.36 4.49
CA ILE A 183 4.70 -0.74 3.89
C ILE A 183 3.22 -0.65 4.26
N PHE A 184 2.91 -0.48 5.54
CA PHE A 184 1.53 -0.45 6.07
C PHE A 184 0.72 0.71 5.48
N PHE A 185 1.25 1.93 5.53
CA PHE A 185 0.60 3.11 4.94
C PHE A 185 0.49 3.01 3.43
N GLY A 186 1.50 2.42 2.77
CA GLY A 186 1.42 2.07 1.36
C GLY A 186 0.26 1.14 1.04
N GLY A 187 0.03 0.12 1.87
CA GLY A 187 -1.11 -0.79 1.75
C GLY A 187 -2.45 -0.07 1.86
N LEU A 188 -2.55 0.87 2.81
CA LEU A 188 -3.74 1.72 2.95
C LEU A 188 -3.99 2.56 1.69
N LEU A 189 -2.96 3.18 1.12
CA LEU A 189 -3.05 3.93 -0.14
C LEU A 189 -3.57 3.06 -1.30
N VAL A 190 -3.04 1.84 -1.43
CA VAL A 190 -3.48 0.85 -2.42
C VAL A 190 -4.95 0.49 -2.25
N ASN A 191 -5.37 0.26 -1.02
CA ASN A 191 -6.76 -0.07 -0.77
C ASN A 191 -7.71 1.10 -1.00
N LEU A 192 -7.29 2.34 -0.68
CA LEU A 192 -8.10 3.53 -0.92
C LEU A 192 -8.38 3.74 -2.39
N ILE A 193 -7.38 3.54 -3.26
CA ILE A 193 -7.60 3.59 -4.70
C ILE A 193 -8.52 2.47 -5.15
N LYS A 194 -8.31 1.23 -4.69
CA LYS A 194 -9.16 0.07 -5.04
C LYS A 194 -10.64 0.32 -4.73
N ASN A 195 -10.93 1.00 -3.62
CA ASN A 195 -12.30 1.27 -3.16
C ASN A 195 -12.79 2.67 -3.55
N GLN A 196 -12.05 3.43 -4.35
CA GLN A 196 -12.46 4.76 -4.78
C GLN A 196 -13.75 4.71 -5.59
N GLY A 197 -14.78 5.43 -5.12
CA GLY A 197 -16.10 5.44 -5.75
C GLY A 197 -17.06 4.36 -5.27
N LYS A 198 -16.64 3.47 -4.35
CA LYS A 198 -17.59 2.68 -3.56
C LYS A 198 -18.21 3.59 -2.51
N GLU A 199 -19.53 3.55 -2.40
CA GLU A 199 -20.25 4.24 -1.33
C GLU A 199 -19.92 3.54 -0.01
N ILE A 200 -19.25 4.25 0.90
CA ILE A 200 -19.09 3.78 2.26
C ILE A 200 -20.23 4.39 3.07
N ASN A 201 -21.25 3.57 3.34
CA ASN A 201 -22.42 3.95 4.14
C ASN A 201 -22.04 4.03 5.62
N ILE A 202 -21.21 4.99 5.99
CA ILE A 202 -20.68 5.12 7.37
C ILE A 202 -21.68 5.82 8.30
N LEU A 203 -22.49 6.75 7.79
CA LEU A 203 -23.41 7.52 8.62
C LEU A 203 -24.67 7.79 7.83
N ASN A 204 -25.73 6.99 7.96
CA ASN A 204 -27.00 7.34 7.32
C ASN A 204 -27.58 8.60 8.01
N PRO A 205 -27.89 9.71 7.30
CA PRO A 205 -28.07 9.85 5.85
C PRO A 205 -26.96 10.62 5.10
N LEU A 206 -25.76 10.74 5.67
CA LEU A 206 -24.61 11.41 5.09
C LEU A 206 -23.64 10.43 4.41
N SER A 207 -23.70 10.34 3.08
CA SER A 207 -22.63 9.71 2.28
C SER A 207 -21.39 10.60 2.33
N VAL A 208 -20.35 10.18 3.07
CA VAL A 208 -19.08 10.90 3.17
C VAL A 208 -18.10 10.35 2.14
N TYR A 209 -17.68 11.18 1.20
CA TYR A 209 -16.57 10.85 0.30
C TYR A 209 -15.26 10.99 1.07
N LEU A 210 -14.49 9.91 1.18
CA LEU A 210 -13.21 9.91 1.88
C LEU A 210 -12.21 10.82 1.17
N ASP A 211 -12.01 12.01 1.71
CA ASP A 211 -10.81 12.80 1.44
C ASP A 211 -9.63 12.08 2.06
N THR A 212 -8.79 11.52 1.20
CA THR A 212 -7.56 10.83 1.57
C THR A 212 -6.69 11.66 2.52
N SER A 213 -6.66 12.99 2.38
CA SER A 213 -5.91 13.90 3.26
C SER A 213 -6.47 13.93 4.69
N TYR A 214 -7.79 13.75 4.84
CA TYR A 214 -8.47 13.69 6.13
C TYR A 214 -8.27 12.32 6.80
N LEU A 215 -8.31 11.24 6.01
CA LEU A 215 -7.97 9.88 6.48
C LEU A 215 -6.54 9.80 7.01
N PHE A 216 -5.57 10.40 6.29
CA PHE A 216 -4.18 10.44 6.76
C PHE A 216 -4.00 11.28 8.02
N ARG A 217 -4.74 12.39 8.17
CA ARG A 217 -4.75 13.14 9.44
C ARG A 217 -5.36 12.34 10.58
N ILE A 218 -6.43 11.57 10.33
CA ILE A 218 -7.00 10.67 11.33
C ILE A 218 -6.01 9.55 11.67
N LEU A 219 -5.31 8.97 10.70
CA LEU A 219 -4.32 7.92 10.95
C LEU A 219 -3.07 8.44 11.67
N GLU A 220 -2.62 9.66 11.36
CA GLU A 220 -1.58 10.35 12.12
C GLU A 220 -2.02 10.61 13.58
N LEU A 221 -3.30 10.96 13.80
CA LEU A 221 -3.91 11.02 15.13
C LEU A 221 -4.06 9.63 15.78
N GLN A 222 -4.23 8.57 14.97
CA GLN A 222 -4.31 7.17 15.40
C GLN A 222 -2.97 6.50 15.66
N ASN A 223 -1.83 7.16 15.45
CA ASN A 223 -0.56 6.75 16.10
C ASN A 223 -0.71 6.66 17.63
N ARG A 224 -1.79 7.23 18.21
CA ARG A 224 -2.18 7.06 19.62
C ARG A 224 -3.00 5.80 19.93
N PHE A 225 -3.52 5.06 18.95
CA PHE A 225 -4.39 3.88 19.15
C PHE A 225 -3.70 2.53 19.06
N LEU A 226 -2.43 2.46 18.64
CA LEU A 226 -1.55 1.33 18.99
C LEU A 226 -1.17 1.41 20.49
N ILE A 227 -2.16 1.64 21.35
CA ILE A 227 -2.04 1.47 22.79
C ILE A 227 -1.75 -0.02 22.98
N PRO A 228 -0.74 -0.39 23.77
CA PRO A 228 -0.55 -1.78 24.14
C PRO A 228 -1.89 -2.33 24.65
N LEU A 229 -2.19 -3.60 24.35
CA LEU A 229 -3.06 -4.39 25.22
C LEU A 229 -2.36 -4.52 26.59
N GLN A 230 -2.28 -3.42 27.34
CA GLN A 230 -2.00 -3.47 28.76
C GLN A 230 -3.33 -3.71 29.44
N GLU A 231 -3.39 -4.90 30.05
CA GLU A 231 -4.35 -5.31 31.07
C GLU A 231 -5.75 -5.68 30.55
N ASN A 232 -5.86 -6.89 30.01
CA ASN A 232 -6.95 -7.82 30.37
C ASN A 232 -6.53 -9.25 30.03
N TYR A 233 -5.51 -9.74 30.75
CA TYR A 233 -5.32 -11.18 30.93
C TYR A 233 -6.13 -11.59 32.16
N THR A 234 -7.37 -12.03 31.96
CA THR A 234 -8.02 -12.86 32.96
C THR A 234 -7.52 -14.28 32.73
N ILE A 235 -6.70 -14.77 33.67
CA ILE A 235 -6.42 -16.19 33.82
C ILE A 235 -7.73 -16.84 34.29
N LEU A 236 -8.28 -17.73 33.46
CA LEU A 236 -9.11 -18.85 33.91
C LEU A 236 -8.61 -20.11 33.22
#